data_AF-A0A1G0BAC2-F1
#
_entry.id   AF-A0A1G0BAC2-F1
#
_cell.length_a   1.000
_cell.length_b   1.000
_cell.length_c   1.000
_cell.angle_alpha   90.00
_cell.angle_beta   90.00
_cell.angle_gamma   90.00
#
_symmetry.space_group_name_H-M   'P 1'
#
loop_
_entity.id
_entity.type
_entity.pdbx_description
1 polymer ?
#
loop_
_entity_poly.entity_id
_entity_poly.type
_entity_poly.pdbx_seq_one_letter_code
_entity_poly.pdbx_strand_id
1 'polypeptide(L)'
;MHKLFLILLVSTFSFSQEKEFTITQIDSIVKTIQPKMESSGILKKNKKTIGGFGNTTYEYKNKLIYSYYTETTKDKEFEFFHYYEFYYINEKPIFIKINIEKSNNKDYSVDAFNINLSETESTSFKEIKNPFLINLRMKLNRIIFDFINKKMPE
;
A
#
# COMPACT_ATOMS: atom_id res chain seq x y z
N MET A 1 -12.94 -35.48 -44.10
CA MET A 1 -11.85 -35.59 -43.10
C MET A 1 -11.52 -34.19 -42.59
N HIS A 2 -12.37 -33.66 -41.69
CA HIS A 2 -12.48 -32.21 -41.46
C HIS A 2 -12.72 -31.81 -40.00
N LYS A 3 -12.40 -32.66 -39.02
CA LYS A 3 -12.81 -32.38 -37.62
C LYS A 3 -11.77 -32.63 -36.52
N LEU A 4 -10.58 -33.12 -36.84
CA LEU A 4 -9.60 -33.51 -35.81
C LEU A 4 -8.46 -32.51 -35.55
N PHE A 5 -8.30 -31.48 -36.39
CA PHE A 5 -7.21 -30.51 -36.20
C PHE A 5 -7.56 -29.29 -35.34
N LEU A 6 -8.85 -29.09 -35.00
CA LEU A 6 -9.26 -27.94 -34.19
C LEU A 6 -9.10 -28.16 -32.68
N ILE A 7 -9.01 -29.41 -32.22
CA ILE A 7 -8.97 -29.74 -30.78
C ILE A 7 -7.58 -29.48 -30.19
N LEU A 8 -6.52 -29.50 -31.01
CA LEU A 8 -5.16 -29.14 -30.60
C LEU A 8 -4.93 -27.63 -30.43
N LEU A 9 -5.85 -26.78 -30.90
CA LEU A 9 -5.79 -25.33 -30.65
C LEU A 9 -6.40 -24.93 -29.29
N VAL A 10 -7.13 -25.84 -28.64
CA VAL A 10 -7.81 -25.55 -27.36
C VAL A 10 -6.95 -25.94 -26.16
N SER A 11 -5.98 -26.85 -26.30
CA SER A 11 -5.08 -27.23 -25.21
C SER A 11 -3.97 -26.22 -24.90
N THR A 12 -3.73 -25.25 -25.79
CA THR A 12 -2.80 -24.12 -25.53
C THR A 12 -3.49 -22.94 -24.85
N PHE A 13 -4.81 -22.96 -24.69
CA PHE A 13 -5.50 -22.06 -23.76
C PHE A 13 -5.38 -22.59 -22.33
N SER A 14 -4.14 -22.77 -21.87
CA SER A 14 -3.83 -22.59 -20.45
C SER A 14 -3.98 -21.09 -20.13
N PHE A 15 -5.21 -20.57 -20.23
CA PHE A 15 -5.57 -19.40 -19.46
C PHE A 15 -5.44 -19.85 -18.02
N SER A 16 -4.28 -19.57 -17.42
CA SER A 16 -4.24 -19.35 -15.99
C SER A 16 -5.23 -18.21 -15.77
N GLN A 17 -6.50 -18.54 -15.50
CA GLN A 17 -7.43 -17.57 -14.97
C GLN A 17 -6.81 -17.13 -13.66
N GLU A 18 -6.19 -15.96 -13.68
CA GLU A 18 -5.69 -15.34 -12.47
C GLU A 18 -6.91 -15.18 -11.58
N LYS A 19 -6.95 -15.96 -10.50
CA LYS A 19 -8.05 -15.95 -9.56
C LYS A 19 -8.06 -14.57 -8.90
N GLU A 20 -9.08 -13.78 -9.19
CA GLU A 20 -9.32 -12.54 -8.48
C GLU A 20 -9.66 -12.84 -7.02
N PHE A 21 -9.01 -12.14 -6.10
CA PHE A 21 -9.26 -12.26 -4.66
C PHE A 21 -10.05 -11.04 -4.18
N THR A 22 -11.02 -11.27 -3.31
CA THR A 22 -11.65 -10.17 -2.56
C THR A 22 -10.71 -9.67 -1.46
N ILE A 23 -10.90 -8.43 -0.99
CA ILE A 23 -10.14 -7.86 0.15
C ILE A 23 -10.18 -8.81 1.35
N THR A 24 -11.35 -9.34 1.70
CA THR A 24 -11.52 -10.29 2.82
C THR A 24 -10.74 -11.59 2.62
N GLN A 25 -10.60 -12.06 1.38
CA GLN A 25 -9.77 -13.23 1.08
C GLN A 25 -8.28 -12.89 1.24
N ILE A 26 -7.84 -11.71 0.79
CA ILE A 26 -6.47 -11.23 1.01
C ILE A 26 -6.18 -11.14 2.52
N ASP A 27 -7.07 -10.54 3.32
CA ASP A 27 -6.90 -10.45 4.78
C ASP A 27 -6.77 -11.83 5.45
N SER A 28 -7.56 -12.81 4.98
CA SER A 28 -7.47 -14.19 5.46
C SER A 28 -6.12 -14.82 5.14
N ILE A 29 -5.63 -14.60 3.92
CA ILE A 29 -4.32 -15.09 3.47
C ILE A 29 -3.18 -14.43 4.27
N VAL A 30 -3.23 -13.12 4.47
CA VAL A 30 -2.23 -12.34 5.23
C VAL A 30 -2.01 -12.90 6.64
N LYS A 31 -3.06 -13.37 7.32
CA LYS A 31 -2.97 -14.01 8.65
C LYS A 31 -2.17 -15.30 8.68
N THR A 32 -1.95 -15.92 7.52
CA THR A 32 -1.27 -17.21 7.38
C THR A 32 0.13 -17.10 6.79
N ILE A 33 0.54 -15.91 6.37
CA ILE A 33 1.83 -15.66 5.70
C ILE A 33 2.76 -14.89 6.62
N GLN A 34 4.04 -15.23 6.57
CA GLN A 34 5.06 -14.45 7.27
C GLN A 34 5.33 -13.13 6.53
N PRO A 35 5.28 -11.98 7.23
CA PRO A 35 5.61 -10.70 6.63
C PRO A 35 7.07 -10.61 6.22
N LYS A 36 7.35 -9.80 5.20
CA LYS A 36 8.70 -9.38 4.83
C LYS A 36 8.85 -7.87 5.06
N MET A 37 9.78 -7.49 5.92
CA MET A 37 10.14 -6.08 6.10
C MET A 37 11.08 -5.69 4.95
N GLU A 38 10.65 -4.76 4.10
CA GLU A 38 11.42 -4.39 2.90
C GLU A 38 12.38 -3.22 3.19
N SER A 39 11.93 -2.23 3.97
CA SER A 39 12.74 -1.06 4.32
C SER A 39 12.22 -0.40 5.60
N SER A 40 13.14 0.25 6.30
CA SER A 40 12.82 1.14 7.40
C SER A 40 13.87 2.24 7.48
N GLY A 41 13.51 3.37 8.07
CA GLY A 41 14.43 4.50 8.17
C GLY A 41 14.08 5.47 9.28
N ILE A 42 15.06 6.30 9.58
CA ILE A 42 14.95 7.36 10.59
C ILE A 42 14.86 8.70 9.85
N LEU A 43 13.85 9.50 10.19
CA LEU A 43 13.67 10.84 9.66
C LEU A 43 14.45 11.84 10.53
N LYS A 44 15.33 12.62 9.91
CA LYS A 44 16.13 13.65 10.60
C LYS A 44 15.90 15.04 10.00
N LYS A 45 15.79 16.05 10.87
CA LYS A 45 15.79 17.47 10.51
C LYS A 45 16.86 18.19 11.32
N ASN A 46 17.81 18.86 10.65
CA ASN A 46 18.93 19.55 11.29
C ASN A 46 19.65 18.69 12.35
N LYS A 47 20.02 17.46 11.97
CA LYS A 47 20.65 16.42 12.82
C LYS A 47 19.78 15.85 13.97
N LYS A 48 18.58 16.38 14.22
CA LYS A 48 17.64 15.82 15.20
C LYS A 48 16.76 14.77 14.57
N THR A 49 16.58 13.63 15.23
CA THR A 49 15.56 12.65 14.86
C THR A 49 14.19 13.26 15.10
N ILE A 50 13.38 13.27 14.06
CA ILE A 50 11.99 13.76 14.09
C ILE A 50 11.01 12.62 13.86
N GLY A 51 11.46 11.39 13.67
CA GLY A 51 10.56 10.29 13.36
C GLY A 51 11.22 9.11 12.69
N GLY A 52 10.40 8.26 12.11
CA GLY A 52 10.83 7.09 11.35
C GLY A 52 9.71 6.56 10.48
N PHE A 53 10.08 5.67 9.58
CA PHE A 53 9.14 5.00 8.68
C PHE A 53 9.52 3.53 8.52
N GLY A 54 8.54 2.73 8.13
CA GLY A 54 8.74 1.33 7.81
C GLY A 54 7.71 0.85 6.80
N ASN A 55 8.10 -0.13 6.00
CA ASN A 55 7.18 -0.82 5.14
C ASN A 55 7.30 -2.34 5.27
N THR A 56 6.15 -2.99 5.22
CA THR A 56 6.01 -4.44 5.31
C THR A 56 5.17 -4.93 4.16
N THR A 57 5.61 -6.02 3.53
CA THR A 57 4.93 -6.67 2.42
C THR A 57 4.53 -8.08 2.78
N TYR A 58 3.48 -8.55 2.13
CA TYR A 58 2.98 -9.91 2.20
C TYR A 58 2.86 -10.44 0.78
N GLU A 59 3.62 -11.49 0.49
CA GLU A 59 3.66 -12.14 -0.82
C GLU A 59 2.97 -13.50 -0.74
N TYR A 60 2.04 -13.77 -1.66
CA TYR A 60 1.43 -15.09 -1.83
C TYR A 60 1.78 -15.63 -3.21
N LYS A 61 2.36 -16.84 -3.26
CA LYS A 61 2.86 -17.45 -4.50
C LYS A 61 3.79 -16.50 -5.29
N ASN A 62 4.70 -15.82 -4.59
CA ASN A 62 5.65 -14.84 -5.13
C ASN A 62 5.02 -13.62 -5.80
N LYS A 63 3.74 -13.33 -5.52
CA LYS A 63 3.06 -12.10 -5.94
C LYS A 63 2.75 -11.24 -4.72
N LEU A 64 3.01 -9.93 -4.80
CA LEU A 64 2.59 -8.97 -3.79
C LEU A 64 1.06 -8.92 -3.74
N ILE A 65 0.47 -9.16 -2.56
CA ILE A 65 -0.99 -9.14 -2.36
C ILE A 65 -1.44 -8.10 -1.35
N TYR A 66 -0.56 -7.74 -0.40
CA TYR A 66 -0.85 -6.75 0.63
C TYR A 66 0.46 -6.11 1.09
N SER A 67 0.39 -4.82 1.40
CA SER A 67 1.47 -4.12 2.08
C SER A 67 0.92 -3.03 2.97
N TYR A 68 1.71 -2.63 3.95
CA TYR A 68 1.44 -1.40 4.67
C TYR A 68 2.71 -0.57 4.83
N TYR A 69 2.51 0.75 4.88
CA TYR A 69 3.53 1.73 5.22
C TYR A 69 3.12 2.43 6.52
N THR A 70 4.06 2.53 7.45
CA THR A 70 3.94 3.33 8.65
C THR A 70 4.95 4.45 8.65
N GLU A 71 4.56 5.62 9.12
CA GLU A 71 5.49 6.72 9.38
C GLU A 71 5.01 7.52 10.58
N THR A 72 5.93 7.79 11.49
CA THR A 72 5.71 8.72 12.58
C THR A 72 6.59 9.92 12.36
N THR A 73 6.03 11.13 12.46
CA THR A 73 6.79 12.37 12.53
C THR A 73 6.37 13.18 13.74
N LYS A 74 7.33 13.77 14.43
CA LYS A 74 7.12 14.52 15.66
C LYS A 74 7.88 15.82 15.61
N ASP A 75 7.20 16.89 16.01
CA ASP A 75 7.83 18.15 16.34
C ASP A 75 7.51 18.55 17.80
N LYS A 76 7.69 19.83 18.13
CA LYS A 76 7.47 20.32 19.50
C LYS A 76 6.00 20.34 19.90
N GLU A 77 5.10 20.50 18.94
CA GLU A 77 3.68 20.74 19.17
C GLU A 77 2.85 19.51 18.82
N PHE A 78 3.21 18.84 17.72
CA PHE A 78 2.42 17.74 17.18
C PHE A 78 3.24 16.49 16.93
N GLU A 79 2.54 15.37 16.95
CA GLU A 79 2.98 14.08 16.44
C GLU A 79 1.98 13.61 15.40
N PHE A 80 2.48 13.20 14.24
CA PHE A 80 1.69 12.62 13.17
C PHE A 80 2.03 11.15 13.06
N PHE A 81 1.02 10.31 13.06
CA PHE A 81 1.11 8.91 12.69
C PHE A 81 0.40 8.70 11.36
N HIS A 82 1.12 8.14 10.40
CA HIS A 82 0.61 7.80 9.08
C HIS A 82 0.58 6.29 8.93
N TYR A 83 -0.57 5.77 8.53
CA TYR A 83 -0.77 4.36 8.23
C TYR A 83 -1.48 4.21 6.89
N TYR A 84 -0.80 3.59 5.93
CA TYR A 84 -1.34 3.35 4.60
C TYR A 84 -1.33 1.85 4.32
N GLU A 85 -2.49 1.27 4.03
CA GLU A 85 -2.63 -0.13 3.63
C GLU A 85 -2.93 -0.19 2.15
N PHE A 86 -2.26 -1.11 1.46
CA PHE A 86 -2.38 -1.31 0.02
C PHE A 86 -2.72 -2.76 -0.25
N TYR A 87 -3.76 -2.98 -1.04
CA TYR A 87 -4.16 -4.30 -1.52
C TYR A 87 -3.86 -4.40 -3.01
N TYR A 88 -3.36 -5.56 -3.42
CA TYR A 88 -2.88 -5.77 -4.77
C TYR A 88 -3.58 -6.95 -5.42
N ILE A 89 -3.88 -6.79 -6.71
CA ILE A 89 -4.24 -7.89 -7.61
C ILE A 89 -3.26 -7.84 -8.77
N ASN A 90 -2.55 -8.94 -9.02
CA ASN A 90 -1.54 -9.03 -10.07
C ASN A 90 -0.54 -7.88 -10.03
N GLU A 91 -0.01 -7.59 -8.83
CA GLU A 91 0.97 -6.54 -8.56
C GLU A 91 0.48 -5.10 -8.84
N LYS A 92 -0.81 -4.92 -9.15
CA LYS A 92 -1.44 -3.61 -9.29
C LYS A 92 -2.21 -3.25 -8.02
N PRO A 93 -2.03 -2.05 -7.45
CA PRO A 93 -2.83 -1.61 -6.31
C PRO A 93 -4.29 -1.46 -6.73
N ILE A 94 -5.21 -2.02 -5.95
CA ILE A 94 -6.67 -2.00 -6.19
C ILE A 94 -7.44 -1.27 -5.11
N PHE A 95 -6.91 -1.24 -3.89
CA PHE A 95 -7.56 -0.61 -2.75
C PHE A 95 -6.49 -0.04 -1.83
N ILE A 96 -6.74 1.19 -1.35
CA ILE A 96 -5.86 1.91 -0.45
C ILE A 96 -6.68 2.37 0.74
N LYS A 97 -6.25 2.00 1.94
CA LYS A 97 -6.79 2.57 3.18
C LYS A 97 -5.77 3.50 3.79
N ILE A 98 -6.23 4.69 4.16
CA ILE A 98 -5.40 5.75 4.70
C ILE A 98 -5.94 6.10 6.07
N ASN A 99 -5.11 5.99 7.09
CA ASN A 99 -5.34 6.54 8.41
C ASN A 99 -4.19 7.50 8.75
N ILE A 100 -4.54 8.72 9.14
CA ILE A 100 -3.60 9.73 9.62
C ILE A 100 -4.12 10.24 10.94
N GLU A 101 -3.28 10.14 11.96
CA GLU A 101 -3.56 10.66 13.28
C GLU A 101 -2.63 11.83 13.56
N LYS A 102 -3.19 12.89 14.12
CA LYS A 102 -2.48 14.06 14.60
C LYS A 102 -2.72 14.16 16.10
N SER A 103 -1.67 13.95 16.88
CA SER A 103 -1.69 14.09 18.33
C SER A 103 -1.03 15.41 18.74
N ASN A 104 -1.61 16.11 19.71
CA ASN A 104 -1.02 17.29 20.31
C ASN A 104 -0.17 16.87 21.54
N ASN A 105 1.09 17.27 21.56
CA ASN A 105 2.04 16.86 22.60
C ASN A 105 1.78 17.52 23.96
N LYS A 106 1.01 18.61 24.03
CA LYS A 106 0.77 19.38 25.26
C LYS A 106 -0.46 18.88 26.02
N ASP A 107 -1.54 18.60 25.30
CA ASP A 107 -2.83 18.22 25.88
C ASP A 107 -3.25 16.79 25.54
N TYR A 108 -2.44 16.06 24.77
CA TYR A 108 -2.66 14.67 24.36
C TYR A 108 -3.96 14.44 23.57
N SER A 109 -4.56 15.50 23.02
CA SER A 109 -5.68 15.36 22.09
C SER A 109 -5.24 14.68 20.80
N VAL A 110 -6.15 13.90 20.20
CA VAL A 110 -5.89 13.15 18.95
C VAL A 110 -7.02 13.42 17.96
N ASP A 111 -6.64 13.95 16.79
CA ASP A 111 -7.52 14.07 15.63
C ASP A 111 -7.16 12.98 14.62
N ALA A 112 -8.16 12.35 14.01
CA ALA A 112 -7.94 11.29 13.02
C ALA A 112 -8.61 11.61 11.67
N PHE A 113 -7.91 11.31 10.59
CA PHE A 113 -8.41 11.37 9.21
C PHE A 113 -8.33 9.97 8.60
N ASN A 114 -9.49 9.44 8.18
CA ASN A 114 -9.61 8.11 7.59
C ASN A 114 -10.28 8.19 6.22
N ILE A 115 -9.70 7.51 5.23
CA ILE A 115 -10.31 7.36 3.92
C ILE A 115 -9.94 6.03 3.26
N ASN A 116 -10.91 5.45 2.57
CA ASN A 116 -10.75 4.25 1.76
C ASN A 116 -10.91 4.64 0.29
N LEU A 117 -9.98 4.20 -0.55
CA LEU A 117 -9.95 4.51 -1.97
C LEU A 117 -9.93 3.20 -2.77
N SER A 118 -10.87 3.07 -3.70
CA SER A 118 -10.85 2.01 -4.70
C SER A 118 -10.16 2.54 -5.96
N GLU A 119 -9.03 1.97 -6.35
CA GLU A 119 -8.30 2.40 -7.54
C GLU A 119 -9.01 1.96 -8.83
N THR A 120 -9.95 1.01 -8.77
CA THR A 120 -10.82 0.68 -9.92
C THR A 120 -11.77 1.82 -10.30
N GLU A 121 -12.02 2.77 -9.40
CA GLU A 121 -12.90 3.94 -9.64
C GLU A 121 -12.13 5.23 -9.95
N SER A 122 -10.80 5.22 -9.82
CA SER A 122 -9.96 6.43 -9.88
C SER A 122 -9.47 6.71 -11.31
N THR A 123 -10.37 7.18 -12.16
CA THR A 123 -10.05 7.57 -13.55
C THR A 123 -9.41 8.96 -13.66
N SER A 124 -9.18 9.69 -12.55
CA SER A 124 -8.58 11.04 -12.61
C SER A 124 -7.61 11.34 -11.46
N PHE A 125 -6.55 12.10 -11.77
CA PHE A 125 -5.56 12.61 -10.82
C PHE A 125 -6.18 13.69 -9.92
N LYS A 126 -6.91 13.29 -8.87
CA LYS A 126 -7.43 14.21 -7.87
C LYS A 126 -6.58 14.20 -6.61
N GLU A 127 -6.24 15.38 -6.10
CA GLU A 127 -5.60 15.53 -4.80
C GLU A 127 -6.59 15.14 -3.69
N ILE A 128 -6.14 14.29 -2.76
CA ILE A 128 -6.91 13.91 -1.56
C ILE A 128 -6.63 14.96 -0.48
N LYS A 129 -7.57 15.87 -0.28
CA LYS A 129 -7.50 16.90 0.77
C LYS A 129 -7.86 16.30 2.12
N ASN A 130 -6.95 16.38 3.08
CA ASN A 130 -7.18 16.06 4.50
C ASN A 130 -7.14 17.36 5.32
N PRO A 131 -7.76 17.38 6.52
CA PRO A 131 -7.82 18.58 7.36
C PRO A 131 -6.46 19.04 7.90
N PHE A 132 -5.43 18.20 7.80
CA PHE A 132 -4.07 18.52 8.24
C PHE A 132 -3.20 19.17 7.15
N LEU A 133 -3.80 19.51 5.99
CA LEU A 133 -3.14 20.19 4.87
C LEU A 133 -1.96 19.40 4.25
N ILE A 134 -1.97 18.08 4.37
CA ILE A 134 -0.92 17.21 3.80
C ILE A 134 -1.28 16.84 2.35
N ASN A 135 -0.35 16.91 1.40
CA ASN A 135 -0.61 16.38 0.05
C ASN A 135 -0.44 14.85 0.03
N LEU A 136 -1.56 14.13 0.21
CA LEU A 136 -1.54 12.67 0.29
C LEU A 136 -1.33 11.99 -1.05
N ARG A 137 -1.80 12.59 -2.15
CA ARG A 137 -1.64 11.98 -3.48
C ARG A 137 -0.17 11.86 -3.85
N MET A 138 0.61 12.92 -3.65
CA MET A 138 2.04 12.91 -3.93
C MET A 138 2.78 11.90 -3.05
N LYS A 139 2.42 11.82 -1.76
CA LYS A 139 3.00 10.86 -0.82
C LYS A 139 2.69 9.41 -1.20
N LEU A 140 1.43 9.10 -1.51
CA LEU A 140 0.99 7.79 -1.99
C LEU A 140 1.70 7.39 -3.28
N ASN A 141 1.77 8.28 -4.28
CA ASN A 141 2.45 7.99 -5.53
C ASN A 141 3.92 7.63 -5.31
N ARG A 142 4.61 8.36 -4.43
CA ARG A 142 6.00 8.06 -4.08
C ARG A 142 6.11 6.69 -3.42
N ILE A 143 5.28 6.42 -2.40
CA ILE A 143 5.25 5.14 -1.68
C ILE A 143 4.98 3.98 -2.65
N ILE A 144 3.96 4.10 -3.51
CA ILE A 144 3.61 3.10 -4.54
C ILE A 144 4.76 2.91 -5.53
N PHE A 145 5.38 4.00 -6.00
CA PHE A 145 6.50 3.92 -6.93
C PHE A 145 7.71 3.20 -6.30
N ASP A 146 8.02 3.52 -5.04
CA ASP A 146 9.11 2.87 -4.30
C ASP A 146 8.80 1.38 -4.08
N PHE A 147 7.53 1.03 -3.84
CA PHE A 147 7.07 -0.36 -3.73
C PHE A 147 7.15 -1.14 -5.05
N ILE A 148 6.61 -0.59 -6.15
CA ILE A 148 6.57 -1.26 -7.46
C ILE A 148 7.99 -1.49 -7.98
N ASN A 149 8.86 -0.50 -7.84
CA ASN A 149 10.17 -0.55 -8.48
C ASN A 149 11.24 -1.22 -7.64
N LYS A 150 10.91 -1.82 -6.48
CA LYS A 150 11.87 -2.40 -5.52
C LYS A 150 13.17 -1.59 -5.52
N LYS A 151 13.09 -0.28 -5.27
CA LYS A 151 14.30 0.53 -5.19
C LYS A 151 15.08 0.06 -3.96
N MET A 152 16.01 -0.85 -4.22
CA MET A 152 17.17 -1.07 -3.37
C MET A 152 17.70 0.31 -3.00
N PRO A 153 17.98 0.57 -1.72
CA PRO A 153 18.76 1.75 -1.37
C PRO A 153 20.06 1.69 -2.17
N GLU A 154 20.38 2.77 -2.88
CA GLU A 154 21.78 3.05 -3.23
C GLU A 154 22.60 3.23 -1.94
#